data_AF-A0A3D1WSV5-F1
#
_entry.id   AF-A0A3D1WSV5-F1
#
_cell.length_a   1.000
_cell.length_b   1.000
_cell.length_c   1.000
_cell.angle_alpha   90.00
_cell.angle_beta   90.00
_cell.angle_gamma   90.00
#
_symmetry.space_group_name_H-M   'P 1'
#
loop_
_entity.id
_entity.type
_entity.pdbx_description
1 polymer ?
#
loop_
_entity_poly.entity_id
_entity_poly.type
_entity_poly.pdbx_seq_one_letter_code
_entity_poly.pdbx_strand_id
1 'polypeptide(L)' 'METKALDMAVAAGLPPRMTYSVAETVKYTGVCRSTIYKEIRAGRLAAFRPHGQERGIRIPVAAVDDWIREGTE' A
#
# COMPACT_ATOMS: atom_id res chain seq x y z
N MET A 1 -10.57 -0.03 14.10
CA MET A 1 -9.39 -0.73 13.55
C MET A 1 -8.38 0.37 13.27
N GLU A 2 -7.40 0.51 14.16
CA GLU A 2 -6.30 1.47 13.99
C GLU A 2 -5.29 0.83 13.03
N THR A 3 -4.84 1.55 12.01
CA THR A 3 -3.99 1.01 10.94
C THR A 3 -2.74 1.88 10.85
N LYS A 4 -1.57 1.32 11.12
CA LYS A 4 -0.31 2.10 11.16
C LYS A 4 -0.02 2.72 9.80
N ALA A 5 -0.35 2.02 8.72
CA ALA A 5 -0.25 2.53 7.35
C ALA A 5 -1.15 3.73 7.09
N LEU A 6 -2.33 3.80 7.72
CA LEU A 6 -3.19 4.97 7.61
C LEU A 6 -2.56 6.18 8.32
N ASP A 7 -2.01 5.99 9.52
CA ASP A 7 -1.34 7.06 10.26
C ASP A 7 -0.09 7.56 9.52
N MET A 8 0.70 6.66 8.96
CA MET A 8 1.84 7.01 8.09
C MET A 8 1.39 7.81 6.87
N ALA A 9 0.28 7.43 6.22
CA ALA A 9 -0.25 8.15 5.07
C ALA A 9 -0.71 9.57 5.44
N VAL A 10 -1.41 9.72 6.56
CA VAL A 10 -1.84 11.02 7.08
C VAL A 10 -0.63 11.88 7.45
N ALA A 11 0.38 11.31 8.12
CA ALA A 11 1.64 12.00 8.43
C ALA A 11 2.40 12.44 7.17
N ALA A 12 2.29 11.69 6.06
CA ALA A 12 2.82 12.05 4.75
C ALA A 12 1.97 13.08 3.98
N GLY A 13 0.94 13.65 4.61
CA GLY A 13 0.04 14.66 4.04
C GLY A 13 -0.93 14.10 3.00
N LEU A 14 -1.24 12.80 3.05
CA LEU A 14 -2.30 12.21 2.23
C LEU A 14 -3.64 12.27 2.97
N PRO A 15 -4.76 12.45 2.23
CA PRO A 15 -6.08 12.37 2.84
C PRO A 15 -6.34 10.95 3.34
N PRO A 16 -6.99 10.77 4.51
CA PRO A 16 -7.26 9.46 5.08
C PRO A 16 -8.16 8.64 4.15
N ARG A 17 -7.63 7.53 3.63
CA ARG A 17 -8.31 6.60 2.74
C ARG A 17 -7.98 5.16 3.11
N MET A 18 -8.94 4.27 2.90
CA MET A 18 -8.74 2.82 3.11
C MET A 18 -7.87 2.17 2.04
N THR A 19 -7.66 2.83 0.90
CA THR A 19 -6.81 2.33 -0.18
C THR A 19 -6.02 3.47 -0.81
N TYR A 20 -4.80 3.16 -1.23
CA TYR A 20 -3.91 4.10 -1.90
C TYR A 20 -3.39 3.51 -3.21
N SER A 21 -3.00 4.38 -4.13
CA SER A 21 -2.25 3.97 -5.31
C SER A 21 -0.82 3.58 -4.96
N VAL A 22 -0.14 2.86 -5.85
CA VAL A 22 1.29 2.54 -5.69
C VAL A 22 2.14 3.80 -5.43
N ALA A 23 1.86 4.91 -6.10
CA ALA A 23 2.63 6.15 -5.92
C ALA A 23 2.41 6.77 -4.53
N GLU A 24 1.18 6.76 -4.04
CA GLU A 24 0.85 7.19 -2.67
C GLU A 24 1.49 6.26 -1.64
N THR A 25 1.45 4.95 -1.83
CA THR A 25 2.12 3.97 -0.97
C THR A 25 3.62 4.19 -0.90
N VAL A 26 4.28 4.42 -2.03
CA VAL A 26 5.71 4.81 -2.06
C VAL A 26 5.95 6.07 -1.23
N LYS A 27 5.07 7.07 -1.33
CA LYS A 27 5.20 8.34 -0.60
C LYS A 27 5.20 8.15 0.91
N TYR A 28 4.27 7.36 1.46
CA TYR A 28 4.14 7.23 2.92
C TYR A 28 4.96 6.08 3.53
N THR A 29 5.29 5.04 2.76
CA THR A 29 6.15 3.95 3.25
C THR A 29 7.65 4.23 3.03
N GLY A 30 7.99 5.13 2.11
CA GLY A 30 9.37 5.37 1.67
C GLY A 30 9.97 4.23 0.82
N VAL A 31 9.23 3.16 0.57
CA VAL A 31 9.71 1.99 -0.17
C VAL A 31 9.69 2.27 -1.66
N CYS A 32 10.77 1.89 -2.36
CA CYS A 32 10.88 2.10 -3.80
C CYS A 32 9.74 1.45 -4.59
N ARG A 33 9.29 2.14 -5.65
CA ARG A 33 8.19 1.68 -6.52
C ARG A 33 8.43 0.29 -7.10
N SER A 34 9.67 -0.03 -7.48
CA SER A 34 10.07 -1.34 -7.99
C SER A 34 9.88 -2.44 -6.95
N THR A 35 10.23 -2.17 -5.70
CA THR A 35 10.00 -3.08 -4.57
C THR A 35 8.51 -3.33 -4.37
N ILE A 36 7.69 -2.28 -4.30
CA ILE A 36 6.23 -2.44 -4.16
C ILE A 36 5.64 -3.34 -5.26
N TYR A 37 6.01 -3.12 -6.53
CA TYR A 37 5.55 -4.00 -7.61
C TYR A 37 6.08 -5.42 -7.52
N LYS A 38 7.31 -5.62 -7.04
CA LYS A 38 7.90 -6.94 -6.82
C LYS A 38 7.12 -7.70 -5.74
N GLU A 39 6.78 -7.04 -4.64
CA GLU A 39 6.00 -7.63 -3.54
C GLU A 39 4.57 -7.98 -3.97
N ILE A 40 3.92 -7.10 -4.74
CA ILE A 40 2.60 -7.37 -5.32
C ILE A 40 2.68 -8.57 -6.28
N ARG A 41 3.67 -8.60 -7.16
CA ARG A 41 3.86 -9.71 -8.12
C ARG A 41 4.20 -11.03 -7.41
N ALA A 42 4.90 -10.97 -6.30
CA ALA A 42 5.22 -12.12 -5.46
C ALA A 42 4.02 -12.58 -4.60
N GLY A 43 2.91 -11.84 -4.60
CA GLY A 43 1.72 -12.15 -3.79
C GLY A 43 1.87 -11.83 -2.30
N ARG A 44 2.98 -11.20 -1.89
CA ARG A 44 3.23 -10.82 -0.48
C ARG A 44 2.52 -9.53 -0.09
N LEU A 45 2.28 -8.64 -1.05
CA LEU A 45 1.52 -7.42 -0.82
C LEU A 45 0.19 -7.50 -1.58
N ALA A 46 -0.91 -7.64 -0.84
CA ALA A 46 -2.23 -7.69 -1.46
C ALA A 46 -2.58 -6.35 -2.11
N ALA A 47 -2.97 -6.41 -3.38
CA ALA A 47 -3.40 -5.27 -4.15
C ALA A 47 -4.48 -5.71 -5.14
N PHE A 48 -5.38 -4.80 -5.49
CA PHE A 48 -6.45 -5.08 -6.42
C PHE A 48 -6.53 -4.02 -7.51
N ARG A 49 -7.14 -4.40 -8.63
CA ARG A 49 -7.46 -3.48 -9.72
C ARG A 49 -8.97 -3.25 -9.73
N PRO A 50 -9.45 -1.99 -9.69
CA PRO A 50 -10.87 -1.71 -9.81
C PRO A 50 -11.42 -2.26 -11.13
N HIS A 51 -12.62 -2.84 -11.09
CA HIS A 51 -13.28 -3.39 -12.27
C HIS A 51 -13.49 -2.31 -13.33
N GLY A 52 -13.15 -2.62 -14.59
CA GLY A 52 -13.31 -1.69 -15.71
C GLY A 52 -12.15 -0.69 -15.92
N GLN A 53 -11.06 -0.78 -15.16
CA GLN A 53 -9.85 0.00 -15.44
C GLN A 53 -8.68 -0.89 -15.88
N GLU A 54 -7.98 -0.47 -16.94
CA GLU A 54 -6.75 -1.13 -17.41
C GLU A 54 -5.52 -0.77 -16.55
N ARG A 55 -5.61 0.33 -15.78
CA ARG A 55 -4.53 0.89 -14.96
C ARG A 55 -5.07 1.30 -13.58
N GLY A 56 -4.18 1.57 -12.62
CA GLY A 56 -4.57 2.07 -11.30
C GLY A 56 -4.75 0.98 -10.25
N ILE A 57 -3.69 0.23 -9.96
CA ILE A 57 -3.65 -0.70 -8.81
C ILE A 57 -3.89 0.08 -7.52
N ARG A 58 -4.75 -0.47 -6.66
CA ARG A 58 -5.06 0.01 -5.32
C ARG A 58 -4.57 -0.98 -4.28
N ILE A 59 -3.94 -0.44 -3.24
CA ILE A 59 -3.37 -1.19 -2.13
C ILE A 59 -4.17 -0.81 -0.88
N PRO A 60 -4.86 -1.77 -0.24
CA PRO A 60 -5.51 -1.54 1.06
C PRO A 60 -4.50 -1.20 2.15
N VAL A 61 -4.85 -0.29 3.05
CA VAL A 61 -3.99 0.05 4.20
C VAL A 61 -3.73 -1.16 5.11
N ALA A 62 -4.74 -2.02 5.30
CA ALA A 62 -4.59 -3.25 6.08
C ALA A 62 -3.56 -4.23 5.46
N ALA A 63 -3.54 -4.33 4.13
CA ALA A 63 -2.56 -5.17 3.44
C ALA A 63 -1.11 -4.68 3.63
N VAL A 64 -0.93 -3.37 3.78
CA VAL A 64 0.40 -2.78 4.06
C VAL A 64 0.81 -3.05 5.50
N ASP A 65 -0.12 -2.96 6.45
CA ASP A 65 0.14 -3.31 7.85
C ASP A 65 0.55 -4.78 8.00
N ASP A 66 -0.17 -5.69 7.34
CA ASP A 66 0.17 -7.12 7.35
C ASP A 66 1.54 -7.38 6.71
N TRP A 67 1.80 -6.76 5.55
CA TRP A 67 3.08 -6.89 4.86
C TRP A 67 4.26 -6.36 5.69
N ILE A 68 4.10 -5.21 6.37
CA ILE A 68 5.14 -4.66 7.25
C ILE A 68 5.36 -5.59 8.45
N ARG A 69 4.28 -6.08 9.06
CA ARG A 69 4.36 -7.02 10.20
C ARG A 69 5.13 -8.29 9.82
N GLU A 70 4.84 -8.88 8.67
CA GLU A 70 5.48 -10.12 8.19
C GLU A 70 6.92 -9.91 7.70
N GLY A 71 7.27 -8.71 7.22
CA GLY A 71 8.63 -8.38 6.79
C GLY A 71 9.61 -8.04 7.92
N THR A 72 9.13 -7.96 9.17
CA THR A 72 9.92 -7.59 10.35
C THR A 72 10.22 -8.80 11.27
N GLU A 73 9.86 -10.02 10.85
CA GLU A 73 10.19 -11.29 11.54
C GLU A 73 11.33 -12.07 10.85
#